data_AF-A0A3S7KKX4-F1
#
_entry.id   AF-A0A3S7KKX4-F1
#
_cell.length_a   1.000
_cell.length_b   1.000
_cell.length_c   1.000
_cell.angle_alpha   90.00
_cell.angle_beta   90.00
_cell.angle_gamma   90.00
#
_symmetry.space_group_name_H-M   'P 1'
#
loop_
_entity.id
_entity.type
_entity.pdbx_description
1 polymer ?
#
loop_
_entity_poly.entity_id
_entity_poly.type
_entity_poly.pdbx_seq_one_letter_code
_entity_poly.pdbx_strand_id
1 'polypeptide(L)' 'MPACPNGHPARYIIDCRRIEARGGHFIECRCSRTAKHPTFDLAWAHWHKQHALQAVQTPASAPVPAPQLQLRLVGGTG' A
#
# COMPACT_ATOMS: atom_id res chain seq x y z
N MET A 1 -2.76 -10.41 -11.80
CA MET A 1 -1.75 -9.68 -11.00
C MET A 1 -2.32 -9.39 -9.63
N PRO A 2 -1.55 -9.55 -8.54
CA PRO A 2 -2.02 -9.28 -7.20
C PRO A 2 -2.44 -7.82 -7.09
N ALA A 3 -3.60 -7.60 -6.49
CA ALA A 3 -4.10 -6.26 -6.22
C ALA A 3 -3.19 -5.54 -5.22
N CYS A 4 -3.22 -4.21 -5.24
CA CYS A 4 -2.64 -3.41 -4.17
C CYS A 4 -3.31 -3.77 -2.83
N PRO A 5 -2.64 -3.63 -1.67
CA PRO A 5 -3.27 -3.79 -0.35
C PRO A 5 -4.54 -2.94 -0.14
N ASN A 6 -4.72 -1.85 -0.89
CA ASN A 6 -5.94 -1.03 -0.91
C ASN A 6 -7.07 -1.61 -1.79
N GLY A 7 -6.93 -2.83 -2.32
CA GLY A 7 -7.92 -3.46 -3.20
C GLY A 7 -7.95 -2.92 -4.63
N HIS A 8 -7.00 -2.05 -5.00
CA HIS A 8 -6.95 -1.49 -6.34
C HIS A 8 -6.36 -2.47 -7.37
N PRO A 9 -6.87 -2.47 -8.62
CA PRO A 9 -6.34 -3.30 -9.68
C PRO A 9 -4.94 -2.82 -10.12
N ALA A 10 -3.95 -3.69 -10.02
CA ALA A 10 -2.61 -3.45 -10.55
C ALA A 10 -2.57 -3.77 -12.05
N ARG A 11 -1.99 -2.87 -12.84
CA ARG A 11 -1.81 -3.02 -14.29
C ARG A 11 -0.33 -2.98 -14.62
N TYR A 12 0.10 -3.99 -15.37
CA TYR A 12 1.45 -4.04 -15.93
C TYR A 12 1.45 -3.38 -17.29
N ILE A 13 2.41 -2.48 -17.49
CA ILE A 13 2.54 -1.72 -18.73
C ILE A 13 3.97 -1.90 -19.24
N ILE A 14 4.07 -2.19 -20.53
CA ILE A 14 5.34 -2.27 -21.25
C ILE A 14 5.38 -1.08 -22.19
N ASP A 15 6.32 -0.17 -21.93
CA ASP A 15 6.63 0.89 -22.87
C ASP A 15 7.62 0.35 -23.91
N CYS A 16 7.09 -0.09 -25.06
CA CYS A 16 7.87 -0.66 -26.18
C CYS A 16 8.75 0.38 -26.92
N ARG A 17 8.88 1.59 -26.38
CA ARG A 17 9.88 2.55 -26.86
C ARG A 17 11.28 1.96 -26.64
N ARG A 18 12.27 2.42 -27.39
CA ARG A 18 13.66 1.99 -27.19
C ARG A 18 14.08 2.29 -25.75
N ILE A 19 14.87 1.42 -25.11
CA ILE A 19 15.39 1.65 -23.73
C ILE A 19 16.10 3.01 -23.65
N GLU A 20 16.78 3.40 -24.72
CA GLU A 20 17.43 4.71 -24.91
C GLU A 20 16.46 5.90 -24.78
N ALA A 21 15.19 5.71 -25.12
CA ALA A 21 14.11 6.68 -24.96
C ALA A 21 13.35 6.53 -23.63
N ARG A 22 13.95 5.85 -22.62
CA ARG A 22 13.30 5.40 -21.39
C ARG A 22 12.10 4.48 -21.63
N GLY A 23 12.18 3.63 -22.65
CA GLY A 23 11.34 2.44 -22.75
C GLY A 23 11.63 1.48 -21.60
N GLY A 24 10.61 0.73 -21.16
CA GLY A 24 10.77 -0.17 -20.03
C GLY A 24 9.46 -0.67 -19.44
N HIS A 25 9.62 -1.52 -18.43
CA HIS A 25 8.60 -2.22 -17.70
C HIS A 25 8.24 -1.44 -16.45
N PHE A 26 6.95 -1.20 -16.23
CA PHE A 26 6.48 -0.63 -14.97
C PHE A 26 5.10 -1.18 -14.63
N ILE A 27 4.79 -1.16 -13.34
CA ILE A 27 3.51 -1.58 -12.81
C ILE A 27 2.89 -0.37 -12.13
N GLU A 28 1.62 -0.13 -12.44
CA GLU A 28 0.86 0.96 -11.85
C GLU A 28 -0.46 0.47 -11.26
N CYS A 29 -0.98 1.30 -10.39
CA CYS A 29 -2.23 1.17 -9.70
C CYS A 29 -2.77 2.57 -9.45
N ARG A 30 -4.07 2.68 -9.16
CA ARG A 30 -4.73 3.95 -8.89
C ARG A 30 -4.06 4.80 -7.80
N CYS A 31 -3.37 4.17 -6.85
CA CYS A 31 -2.72 4.86 -5.73
C CYS A 31 -1.18 4.87 -5.79
N SER A 32 -0.54 4.14 -6.70
CA SER A 32 0.93 4.01 -6.74
C SER A 32 1.43 3.58 -8.11
N ARG A 33 2.63 4.03 -8.49
CA ARG A 33 3.28 3.69 -9.74
C ARG A 33 4.76 3.43 -9.50
N THR A 34 5.29 2.32 -10.02
CA THR A 34 6.72 2.02 -9.94
C THR A 34 7.51 2.85 -10.95
N ALA A 35 8.82 2.97 -10.72
CA ALA A 35 9.71 3.48 -11.74
C ALA A 35 9.71 2.58 -12.99
N LYS A 36 10.20 3.11 -14.11
CA LYS A 36 10.46 2.31 -15.30
C LYS A 36 11.73 1.49 -15.11
N HIS A 37 11.65 0.19 -15.38
CA HIS A 37 12.76 -0.74 -15.27
C HIS A 37 13.09 -1.39 -16.62
N PRO A 38 14.34 -1.80 -16.85
CA PRO A 38 14.74 -2.43 -18.11
C PRO A 38 14.19 -3.86 -18.26
N THR A 39 13.76 -4.50 -17.18
CA THR A 39 13.20 -5.86 -17.19
C THR A 39 11.93 -5.97 -16.35
N PHE A 40 11.09 -6.94 -16.66
CA PHE A 40 9.88 -7.27 -15.89
C PHE A 40 10.20 -7.66 -14.45
N ASP A 41 11.25 -8.47 -14.23
CA ASP A 41 11.64 -8.96 -12.91
C ASP A 41 11.98 -7.80 -11.95
N LEU A 42 12.73 -6.80 -12.44
CA LEU A 42 13.06 -5.61 -11.65
C LEU A 42 11.81 -4.78 -11.33
N ALA A 43 10.88 -4.63 -12.28
CA ALA A 43 9.60 -3.96 -12.04
C ALA A 43 8.75 -4.72 -11.02
N TRP A 44 8.75 -6.04 -11.08
CA TRP A 44 8.04 -6.91 -10.15
C TRP A 44 8.64 -6.87 -8.74
N ALA A 45 9.97 -6.96 -8.63
CA ALA A 45 10.68 -6.86 -7.36
C ALA A 45 10.49 -5.46 -6.73
N HIS A 46 10.49 -4.39 -7.54
CA HIS A 46 10.21 -3.04 -7.07
C HIS A 46 8.75 -2.89 -6.60
N TRP A 47 7.80 -3.43 -7.35
CA TRP A 47 6.39 -3.49 -6.96
C TRP A 47 6.23 -4.24 -5.64
N HIS A 48 6.80 -5.44 -5.53
CA HIS A 48 6.75 -6.25 -4.32
C HIS A 48 7.44 -5.56 -3.15
N LYS A 49 8.58 -4.90 -3.34
CA LYS A 49 9.21 -4.09 -2.28
C LYS A 49 8.32 -2.94 -1.85
N GLN A 50 7.80 -2.13 -2.77
CA GLN A 50 6.95 -0.99 -2.41
C GLN A 50 5.67 -1.44 -1.69
N HIS A 51 5.03 -2.51 -2.15
CA HIS A 51 3.80 -3.02 -1.56
C HIS A 51 4.00 -3.90 -0.32
N ALA A 52 5.13 -4.61 -0.19
CA ALA A 52 5.49 -5.32 1.05
C ALA A 52 5.87 -4.32 2.16
N LEU A 53 6.56 -3.22 1.81
CA LEU A 53 6.79 -2.10 2.72
C LEU A 53 5.50 -1.33 3.02
N GLN A 54 4.49 -1.38 2.15
CA GLN A 54 3.15 -0.83 2.42
C GLN A 54 2.20 -1.80 3.11
N ALA A 55 2.52 -3.10 3.18
CA ALA A 55 1.74 -4.07 3.96
C ALA A 55 1.81 -3.77 5.47
N VAL A 56 2.81 -3.00 5.91
CA VAL A 56 2.89 -2.43 7.27
C VAL A 56 2.24 -1.05 7.39
N GLN A 57 1.58 -0.56 6.33
CA GLN A 57 0.70 0.61 6.37
C GLN A 57 -0.75 0.11 6.28
N THR A 58 -1.15 -0.68 7.27
CA THR A 58 -2.55 -0.71 7.70
C THR A 58 -2.95 0.75 7.95
N PRO A 59 -3.95 1.34 7.29
CA PRO A 59 -4.60 2.50 7.85
C PRO A 59 -5.31 2.03 9.13
N ALA A 60 -4.58 2.05 10.24
CA ALA A 60 -5.20 2.17 11.54
C ALA A 60 -5.92 3.52 11.53
N SER A 61 -7.24 3.50 11.36
CA SER A 61 -8.18 4.23 12.20
C SER A 61 -9.59 4.12 11.60
N ALA A 62 -10.26 3.00 11.90
CA ALA A 62 -11.65 3.16 12.29
C ALA A 62 -11.59 3.62 13.76
N PRO A 63 -12.10 4.81 14.13
CA PRO A 63 -12.29 5.13 15.53
C PRO A 63 -13.40 4.20 16.05
N VAL A 64 -13.02 3.04 16.57
CA VAL A 64 -13.89 2.27 17.45
C VAL A 64 -14.16 3.17 18.66
N PRO A 65 -15.41 3.56 18.94
CA PRO A 65 -15.69 4.32 20.16
C PRO A 65 -15.36 3.41 21.34
N ALA A 66 -14.33 3.77 22.10
CA ALA A 66 -14.00 3.10 23.35
C ALA A 66 -15.26 3.08 24.25
N PRO A 67 -15.66 1.93 24.81
CA PRO A 67 -16.68 1.94 25.84
C PRO A 67 -16.13 2.73 27.03
N GLN A 68 -16.73 3.89 27.30
CA GLN A 68 -16.49 4.69 28.50
C GLN A 68 -16.79 3.82 29.72
N LEU A 69 -15.75 3.25 30.32
CA LEU A 69 -15.85 2.54 31.59
C LEU A 69 -16.05 3.60 32.69
N GLN A 70 -17.30 3.94 32.97
CA GLN A 70 -17.67 4.83 34.07
C GLN A 70 -17.35 4.16 35.41
N LEU A 71 -16.15 4.38 35.92
CA LEU A 71 -15.77 4.07 37.29
C LEU A 71 -16.49 5.07 38.20
N ARG A 72 -17.58 4.62 38.82
CA ARG A 72 -18.33 5.35 39.84
C ARG A 72 -17.63 5.19 41.18
N LEU A 73 -16.95 6.25 41.59
CA LEU A 73 -16.34 6.40 42.90
C LEU A 73 -17.46 6.55 43.94
N VAL A 74 -17.67 5.47 44.70
CA VAL A 74 -18.54 5.46 45.88
C VAL A 74 -17.81 6.20 46.99
N GLY A 75 -18.34 7.36 47.38
CA GLY A 75 -17.86 8.11 48.53
C GLY A 75 -18.16 7.34 49.81
N GLY A 76 -17.10 6.96 50.53
CA GLY A 76 -17.18 6.43 51.88
C GLY A 76 -16.93 7.54 52.89
N THR A 77 -17.99 8.02 53.53
CA THR A 77 -17.94 8.76 54.80
C THR A 77 -17.57 7.80 55.94
N GLY A 78 -16.60 8.19 56.76
CA GLY A 78 -16.22 7.54 58.01
C GLY A 78 -15.28 8.43 58.81
#